data_AF-A0AAQ4DG01-F1
#
_entry.id   AF-A0AAQ4DG01-F1
#
_cell.length_a   1.000
_cell.length_b   1.000
_cell.length_c   1.000
_cell.angle_alpha   90.00
_cell.angle_beta   90.00
_cell.angle_gamma   90.00
#
_symmetry.space_group_name_H-M   'P 1'
#
loop_
_entity.id
_entity.type
_entity.pdbx_description
1 polymer ?
#
loop_
_entity_poly.entity_id
_entity_poly.type
_entity_poly.pdbx_seq_one_letter_code
_entity_poly.pdbx_strand_id
1 'polypeptide(L)'
;MFLLKRLIFTVVCCFGALMLCDRWFYRKWVCTPWNFARLNFVADVGAHYGKNPWHWYFTNGLPAVLALHVLPFVLGIRVGRCRLLAAVIIWHMLVLSLVSHKEFRFLLPIFPLAMCVCGAGMARLPRSWGLTLAGLLAVSFFPPALYFGLFHQKGTIEAMDYLAKELEQRPGRTTVAFLMPCHSTPFYR
;
A
#
# COMPACT_ATOMS: atom_id res chain seq x y z
N MET A 1 -10.42 -1.78 -33.06
CA MET A 1 -10.62 -0.31 -32.97
C MET A 1 -11.47 0.13 -31.77
N PHE A 2 -12.63 -0.48 -31.51
CA PHE A 2 -13.51 -0.10 -30.39
C PHE A 2 -12.86 -0.19 -29.00
N LEU A 3 -12.17 -1.30 -28.71
CA LEU A 3 -11.47 -1.50 -27.43
C LEU A 3 -10.37 -0.45 -27.20
N LEU A 4 -9.60 -0.12 -28.23
CA LEU A 4 -8.54 0.89 -28.15
C LEU A 4 -9.11 2.28 -27.83
N LYS A 5 -10.21 2.68 -28.49
CA LYS A 5 -10.88 3.96 -28.20
C LYS A 5 -11.37 4.03 -26.75
N ARG A 6 -11.98 2.96 -26.25
CA ARG A 6 -12.41 2.87 -24.84
C ARG A 6 -11.24 2.93 -23.87
N LEU A 7 -10.16 2.20 -24.17
CA LEU A 7 -8.96 2.22 -23.35
C LEU A 7 -8.37 3.62 -23.25
N ILE A 8 -8.18 4.30 -24.39
CA ILE A 8 -7.67 5.68 -24.43
C ILE A 8 -8.57 6.61 -23.63
N PHE A 9 -9.89 6.54 -23.85
CA PHE A 9 -10.85 7.35 -23.11
C PHE A 9 -10.77 7.13 -21.60
N THR A 10 -10.78 5.86 -21.15
CA THR A 10 -10.67 5.52 -19.73
C THR A 10 -9.35 6.01 -19.13
N VAL A 11 -8.22 5.81 -19.84
CA VAL A 11 -6.90 6.27 -19.39
C VAL A 11 -6.87 7.79 -19.24
N VAL A 12 -7.38 8.53 -20.22
CA VAL A 12 -7.43 10.00 -20.16
C VAL A 12 -8.30 10.48 -19.00
N CYS A 13 -9.48 9.89 -18.81
CA CYS A 13 -10.37 10.23 -17.69
C CYS A 13 -9.74 9.91 -16.34
N CYS A 14 -9.14 8.72 -16.17
CA CYS A 14 -8.47 8.33 -14.93
C CYS A 14 -7.25 9.21 -14.64
N PHE A 15 -6.45 9.53 -15.65
CA PHE A 15 -5.28 10.40 -15.52
C PHE A 15 -5.70 11.84 -15.18
N GLY A 16 -6.75 12.36 -15.83
CA GLY A 16 -7.32 13.66 -15.51
C GLY A 16 -7.82 13.73 -14.07
N ALA A 17 -8.58 12.73 -13.62
CA ALA A 17 -9.02 12.63 -12.23
C ALA A 17 -7.84 12.57 -11.24
N LEU A 18 -6.80 11.79 -11.55
CA LEU A 18 -5.58 11.72 -10.75
C LEU A 18 -4.89 13.09 -10.63
N MET A 19 -4.70 13.79 -11.74
CA MET A 19 -4.08 15.13 -11.75
C MET A 19 -4.89 16.16 -10.95
N LEU A 20 -6.22 16.08 -10.99
CA LEU A 20 -7.10 16.92 -10.18
C LEU A 20 -6.98 16.60 -8.69
N CYS A 21 -6.95 15.32 -8.33
CA CYS A 21 -6.71 14.87 -6.95
C CYS A 21 -5.34 15.35 -6.45
N ASP A 22 -4.27 15.15 -7.23
CA ASP A 22 -2.93 15.63 -6.91
C ASP A 22 -2.93 17.15 -6.69
N ARG A 23 -3.59 17.91 -7.58
CA ARG A 23 -3.70 19.37 -7.44
C ARG A 23 -4.49 19.80 -6.19
N TRP A 24 -5.51 19.04 -5.80
CA TRP A 24 -6.32 19.31 -4.62
C TRP A 24 -5.54 19.08 -3.34
N PHE A 25 -4.86 17.93 -3.21
CA PHE A 25 -4.07 17.58 -2.02
C PHE A 25 -2.79 18.42 -1.89
N TYR A 26 -1.98 18.52 -2.95
CA TYR A 26 -0.67 19.18 -2.87
C TYR A 26 -0.71 20.69 -3.12
N ARG A 27 -1.90 21.25 -3.43
CA ARG A 27 -2.12 22.67 -3.79
C ARG A 27 -1.27 23.18 -4.97
N LYS A 28 -0.60 22.30 -5.71
CA LYS A 28 0.26 22.56 -6.87
C LYS A 28 0.04 21.48 -7.92
N TRP A 29 0.34 21.75 -9.18
CA TRP A 29 0.28 20.72 -10.22
C TRP A 29 1.42 19.73 -10.00
N VAL A 30 1.05 18.50 -9.64
CA VAL A 30 1.95 17.40 -9.36
C VAL A 30 1.47 16.20 -10.14
N CYS A 31 2.39 15.45 -10.72
CA CYS A 31 2.09 14.16 -11.33
C CYS A 31 2.74 13.08 -10.46
N THR A 32 1.96 12.50 -9.54
CA THR A 32 2.47 11.55 -8.54
C THR A 32 3.13 10.30 -9.18
N PRO A 33 2.57 9.68 -10.24
CA PRO A 33 3.23 8.53 -10.89
C PRO A 33 4.59 8.87 -11.50
N TRP A 34 4.73 10.07 -12.09
CA TRP A 34 6.00 10.52 -12.63
C TRP A 34 7.04 10.73 -11.52
N ASN A 35 6.65 11.37 -10.42
CA ASN A 35 7.54 11.56 -9.29
C ASN A 35 7.96 10.22 -8.66
N PHE A 36 7.03 9.26 -8.55
CA PHE A 36 7.35 7.91 -8.13
C PHE A 36 8.38 7.27 -9.05
N ALA A 37 8.18 7.34 -10.37
CA ALA A 37 9.11 6.78 -11.35
C ALA A 37 10.49 7.43 -11.25
N ARG A 38 10.55 8.77 -11.23
CA ARG A 38 11.80 9.52 -11.11
C ARG A 38 12.55 9.19 -9.82
N LEU A 39 11.87 9.10 -8.68
CA LEU A 39 12.54 8.89 -7.39
C LEU A 39 12.98 7.43 -7.18
N ASN A 40 12.18 6.46 -7.64
CA ASN A 40 12.43 5.04 -7.37
C ASN A 40 13.21 4.33 -8.48
N PHE A 41 12.98 4.70 -9.76
CA PHE A 41 13.68 4.05 -10.87
C PHE A 41 14.92 4.83 -11.33
N VAL A 42 14.88 6.17 -11.30
CA VAL A 42 15.98 7.00 -11.83
C VAL A 42 16.95 7.42 -10.73
N ALA A 43 16.44 8.00 -9.65
CA ALA A 43 17.27 8.51 -8.56
C ALA A 43 17.67 7.44 -7.53
N ASP A 44 16.97 6.28 -7.51
CA ASP A 44 17.20 5.13 -6.63
C ASP A 44 17.40 5.48 -5.14
N VAL A 45 16.72 6.53 -4.66
CA VAL A 45 16.89 7.06 -3.27
C VAL A 45 16.54 5.99 -2.22
N GLY A 46 15.62 5.09 -2.56
CA GLY A 46 15.21 3.99 -1.69
C GLY A 46 16.35 3.01 -1.36
N ALA A 47 17.41 2.93 -2.18
CA ALA A 47 18.53 2.03 -1.95
C ALA A 47 19.23 2.25 -0.60
N HIS A 48 19.17 3.46 -0.04
CA HIS A 48 19.70 3.78 1.29
C HIS A 48 18.99 3.01 2.42
N TYR A 49 17.76 2.56 2.19
CA TYR A 49 16.95 1.80 3.15
C TYR A 49 17.05 0.27 2.92
N GLY A 50 18.04 -0.16 2.13
CA GLY A 50 18.29 -1.57 1.82
C GLY A 50 17.75 -2.00 0.46
N LYS A 51 18.37 -3.05 -0.10
CA LYS A 51 18.01 -3.62 -1.40
C LYS A 51 17.46 -5.03 -1.22
N ASN A 52 16.46 -5.37 -2.03
CA ASN A 52 15.81 -6.67 -2.00
C ASN A 52 15.92 -7.35 -3.36
N PRO A 53 16.00 -8.70 -3.43
CA PRO A 53 16.08 -9.43 -4.68
C PRO A 53 14.85 -9.19 -5.56
N TRP A 54 14.98 -9.37 -6.88
CA TRP A 54 13.91 -9.09 -7.84
C TRP A 54 12.61 -9.86 -7.52
N HIS A 55 12.72 -11.12 -7.09
CA HIS A 55 11.58 -11.98 -6.79
C HIS A 55 10.86 -11.66 -5.47
N TRP A 56 11.35 -10.68 -4.69
CA TRP A 56 10.86 -10.42 -3.34
C TRP A 56 9.36 -10.16 -3.28
N TYR A 57 8.77 -9.51 -4.29
CA TYR A 57 7.33 -9.30 -4.33
C TYR A 57 6.54 -10.61 -4.43
N PHE A 58 7.08 -11.61 -5.12
CA PHE A 58 6.44 -12.93 -5.25
C PHE A 58 6.63 -13.79 -4.00
N THR A 59 7.82 -13.73 -3.37
CA THR A 59 8.16 -14.61 -2.25
C THR A 59 7.80 -14.04 -0.88
N ASN A 60 7.91 -12.73 -0.69
CA ASN A 60 7.70 -12.05 0.59
C ASN A 60 6.57 -11.02 0.52
N GLY A 61 6.56 -10.17 -0.50
CA GLY A 61 5.63 -9.05 -0.62
C GLY A 61 4.17 -9.47 -0.64
N LEU A 62 3.77 -10.22 -1.67
CA LEU A 62 2.39 -10.66 -1.84
C LEU A 62 1.94 -11.63 -0.73
N PRO A 63 2.74 -12.64 -0.31
CA PRO A 63 2.37 -13.48 0.82
C PRO A 63 2.17 -12.72 2.13
N ALA A 64 2.99 -11.72 2.43
CA ALA A 64 2.83 -10.91 3.64
C ALA A 64 1.58 -10.00 3.57
N VAL A 65 1.34 -9.36 2.42
CA VAL A 65 0.18 -8.47 2.24
C VAL A 65 -1.14 -9.24 2.26
N LEU A 66 -1.19 -10.44 1.67
CA LEU A 66 -2.37 -11.28 1.73
C LEU A 66 -2.50 -12.02 3.06
N ALA A 67 -1.37 -12.37 3.68
CA ALA A 67 -1.29 -13.21 4.86
C ALA A 67 -2.19 -14.45 4.71
N LEU A 68 -3.16 -14.68 5.61
CA LEU A 68 -4.05 -15.85 5.53
C LEU A 68 -4.96 -15.84 4.28
N HIS A 69 -5.16 -14.69 3.63
CA HIS A 69 -5.90 -14.62 2.36
C HIS A 69 -5.16 -15.27 1.18
N VAL A 70 -3.91 -15.73 1.36
CA VAL A 70 -3.19 -16.44 0.30
C VAL A 70 -3.91 -17.72 -0.13
N LEU A 71 -4.61 -18.40 0.79
CA LEU A 71 -5.37 -19.61 0.51
C LEU A 71 -6.54 -19.36 -0.47
N PRO A 72 -7.50 -18.46 -0.17
CA PRO A 72 -8.56 -18.14 -1.12
C PRO A 72 -8.02 -17.48 -2.40
N PHE A 73 -6.91 -16.74 -2.33
CA PHE A 73 -6.28 -16.16 -3.51
C PHE A 73 -5.81 -17.22 -4.51
N VAL A 74 -5.09 -18.26 -4.06
CA VAL A 74 -4.61 -19.36 -4.91
C VAL A 74 -5.78 -20.12 -5.55
N LEU A 75 -6.87 -20.35 -4.81
CA LEU A 75 -8.09 -20.95 -5.35
C LEU A 75 -8.76 -20.04 -6.39
N GLY A 76 -8.70 -18.73 -6.17
CA GLY A 76 -9.25 -17.69 -7.03
C GLY A 76 -8.52 -17.50 -8.35
N ILE A 77 -7.19 -17.62 -8.38
CA ILE A 77 -6.39 -17.52 -9.62
C ILE A 77 -6.82 -18.58 -10.63
N ARG A 78 -7.23 -19.77 -10.15
CA ARG A 78 -7.74 -20.86 -10.99
C ARG A 78 -9.14 -20.56 -11.57
N VAL A 79 -9.74 -19.41 -11.28
CA VAL A 79 -11.05 -19.00 -11.81
C VAL A 79 -10.83 -18.32 -13.15
N GLY A 80 -11.35 -18.89 -14.24
CA GLY A 80 -11.17 -18.35 -15.58
C GLY A 80 -11.63 -16.89 -15.75
N ARG A 81 -12.62 -16.44 -14.95
CA ARG A 81 -13.12 -15.06 -14.89
C ARG A 81 -12.13 -14.08 -14.25
N CYS A 82 -11.19 -14.55 -13.43
CA CYS A 82 -10.21 -13.73 -12.73
C CYS A 82 -8.88 -13.61 -13.48
N ARG A 83 -8.73 -14.23 -14.67
CA ARG A 83 -7.47 -14.22 -15.43
C ARG A 83 -6.94 -12.82 -15.71
N LEU A 84 -7.82 -11.88 -16.06
CA LEU A 84 -7.40 -10.48 -16.28
C LEU A 84 -6.92 -9.82 -14.99
N LEU A 85 -7.61 -10.03 -13.87
CA LEU A 85 -7.21 -9.49 -12.57
C LEU A 85 -5.85 -10.06 -12.12
N ALA A 86 -5.67 -11.37 -12.25
CA ALA A 86 -4.40 -12.03 -11.96
C ALA A 86 -3.28 -11.52 -12.88
N ALA A 87 -3.55 -11.32 -14.17
CA ALA A 87 -2.58 -10.76 -15.10
C ALA A 87 -2.17 -9.32 -14.71
N VAL A 88 -3.11 -8.47 -14.30
CA VAL A 88 -2.81 -7.11 -13.82
C VAL A 88 -1.99 -7.14 -12.54
N ILE A 89 -2.32 -8.01 -11.59
CA ILE A 89 -1.56 -8.19 -10.33
C ILE A 89 -0.12 -8.62 -10.64
N ILE A 90 0.05 -9.66 -11.46
CA ILE A 90 1.37 -10.17 -11.85
C ILE A 90 2.16 -9.10 -12.59
N TRP A 91 1.52 -8.40 -13.54
CA TRP A 91 2.14 -7.30 -14.27
C TRP A 91 2.66 -6.20 -13.35
N HIS A 92 1.84 -5.75 -12.40
CA HIS A 92 2.23 -4.74 -11.41
C HIS A 92 3.44 -5.19 -10.58
N MET A 93 3.43 -6.44 -10.11
CA MET A 93 4.54 -7.01 -9.36
C MET A 93 5.82 -7.12 -10.19
N LEU A 94 5.73 -7.46 -11.48
CA LEU A 94 6.87 -7.49 -12.39
C LEU A 94 7.48 -6.10 -12.58
N VAL A 95 6.65 -5.08 -12.81
CA VAL A 95 7.13 -3.68 -12.93
C VAL A 95 7.81 -3.23 -11.64
N LEU A 96 7.23 -3.51 -10.48
CA LEU A 96 7.85 -3.17 -9.20
C LEU A 96 9.11 -3.99 -8.89
N SER A 97 9.26 -5.19 -9.46
CA SER A 97 10.44 -6.03 -9.26
C SER A 97 11.72 -5.40 -9.82
N LEU A 98 11.58 -4.46 -10.77
CA LEU A 98 12.67 -3.66 -11.33
C LEU A 98 13.21 -2.61 -10.34
N VAL A 99 12.44 -2.23 -9.32
CA VAL A 99 12.87 -1.26 -8.30
C VAL A 99 13.81 -1.95 -7.31
N SER A 100 14.94 -1.31 -6.99
CA SER A 100 15.96 -1.90 -6.10
C SER A 100 15.45 -2.04 -4.66
N HIS A 101 14.82 -0.97 -4.16
CA HIS A 101 14.15 -0.92 -2.87
C HIS A 101 12.70 -1.39 -2.99
N LYS A 102 12.24 -2.19 -2.02
CA LYS A 102 10.93 -2.84 -2.09
C LYS A 102 10.20 -2.65 -0.77
N GLU A 103 8.95 -2.22 -0.88
CA GLU A 103 8.09 -1.96 0.25
C GLU A 103 6.71 -2.60 0.02
N PHE A 104 6.08 -3.05 1.10
CA PHE A 104 4.73 -3.63 1.06
C PHE A 104 3.68 -2.64 0.57
N ARG A 105 3.83 -1.34 0.89
CA ARG A 105 2.86 -0.31 0.51
C ARG A 105 2.72 -0.11 -1.01
N PHE A 106 3.74 -0.48 -1.80
CA PHE A 106 3.64 -0.42 -3.27
C PHE A 106 2.64 -1.44 -3.84
N LEU A 107 2.23 -2.45 -3.05
CA LEU A 107 1.19 -3.41 -3.43
C LEU A 107 -0.24 -2.93 -3.08
N LEU A 108 -0.42 -1.83 -2.33
CA LEU A 108 -1.76 -1.34 -1.96
C LEU A 108 -2.70 -1.11 -3.17
N PRO A 109 -2.25 -0.56 -4.32
CA PRO A 109 -3.13 -0.36 -5.47
C PRO A 109 -3.74 -1.67 -6.03
N ILE A 110 -3.03 -2.79 -5.91
CA ILE A 110 -3.51 -4.09 -6.41
C ILE A 110 -4.26 -4.91 -5.34
N PHE A 111 -4.22 -4.49 -4.08
CA PHE A 111 -4.85 -5.20 -2.98
C PHE A 111 -6.36 -5.41 -3.19
N PRO A 112 -7.16 -4.41 -3.61
CA PRO A 112 -8.58 -4.62 -3.89
C PRO A 112 -8.82 -5.67 -5.00
N LEU A 113 -7.98 -5.66 -6.04
CA LEU A 113 -8.06 -6.64 -7.13
C LEU A 113 -7.77 -8.05 -6.60
N ALA A 114 -6.77 -8.18 -5.73
CA ALA A 114 -6.45 -9.45 -5.09
C ALA A 114 -7.59 -9.95 -4.20
N MET A 115 -8.28 -9.06 -3.49
CA MET A 115 -9.47 -9.41 -2.69
C MET A 115 -10.63 -9.90 -3.57
N CYS A 116 -10.85 -9.32 -4.76
CA CYS A 116 -11.82 -9.87 -5.73
C CYS A 116 -11.46 -11.30 -6.16
N VAL A 117 -10.17 -11.58 -6.38
CA VAL A 117 -9.69 -12.93 -6.69
C VAL A 117 -9.92 -13.87 -5.51
N CYS A 118 -9.62 -13.45 -4.27
CA CYS A 118 -9.92 -14.21 -3.05
C CYS A 118 -11.41 -14.56 -2.95
N GLY A 119 -12.29 -13.59 -3.19
CA GLY A 119 -13.75 -13.80 -3.16
C GLY A 119 -14.20 -14.85 -4.18
N ALA A 120 -13.63 -14.83 -5.39
CA ALA A 120 -13.91 -15.84 -6.41
C ALA A 120 -13.39 -17.25 -6.01
N GLY A 121 -12.28 -17.32 -5.27
CA GLY A 121 -11.77 -18.57 -4.70
C GLY A 121 -12.67 -19.11 -3.58
N MET A 122 -13.10 -18.25 -2.66
CA MET A 122 -14.02 -18.62 -1.58
C MET A 122 -15.37 -19.10 -2.11
N ALA A 123 -15.87 -18.52 -3.21
CA ALA A 123 -17.13 -18.92 -3.82
C ALA A 123 -17.15 -20.37 -4.35
N ARG A 124 -15.98 -21.02 -4.47
CA ARG A 124 -15.87 -22.44 -4.86
C ARG A 124 -15.85 -23.41 -3.70
N LEU A 125 -15.71 -22.91 -2.47
CA LEU A 125 -15.72 -23.75 -1.28
C LEU A 125 -17.17 -24.12 -0.92
N PRO A 126 -17.38 -25.31 -0.31
CA PRO A 126 -18.66 -25.60 0.32
C PRO A 126 -19.03 -24.51 1.32
N ARG A 127 -20.33 -24.19 1.44
CA ARG A 127 -20.81 -23.06 2.25
C ARG A 127 -20.29 -23.09 3.69
N SER A 128 -20.26 -24.26 4.33
CA SER A 128 -19.72 -24.43 5.69
C SER A 128 -18.25 -24.04 5.78
N TRP A 129 -17.41 -24.55 4.87
CA TRP A 129 -15.98 -24.22 4.79
C TRP A 129 -15.75 -22.74 4.48
N GLY A 130 -16.56 -22.16 3.59
CA GLY A 130 -16.50 -20.73 3.27
C GLY A 130 -16.81 -19.85 4.47
N LEU A 131 -17.84 -20.18 5.25
CA LEU A 131 -18.20 -19.46 6.48
C LEU A 131 -17.15 -19.64 7.58
N THR A 132 -16.63 -20.86 7.78
CA THR A 132 -15.56 -21.11 8.75
C THR A 132 -14.31 -20.31 8.39
N LEU A 133 -13.89 -20.32 7.13
CA LEU A 133 -12.74 -19.54 6.67
C LEU A 133 -12.98 -18.04 6.82
N ALA A 134 -14.17 -17.54 6.49
CA ALA A 134 -14.52 -16.13 6.69
C ALA A 134 -14.43 -15.73 8.17
N GLY A 135 -14.94 -16.56 9.07
CA GLY A 135 -14.83 -16.35 10.51
C GLY A 135 -13.38 -16.34 11.00
N LEU A 136 -12.57 -17.31 10.56
CA LEU A 136 -11.14 -17.38 10.89
C LEU A 136 -10.38 -16.14 10.41
N LEU A 137 -10.63 -15.70 9.17
CA LEU A 137 -10.01 -14.49 8.62
C LEU A 137 -10.45 -13.25 9.42
N ALA A 138 -11.75 -13.09 9.69
CA ALA A 138 -12.26 -11.96 10.46
C ALA A 138 -11.60 -11.89 11.85
N VAL A 139 -11.57 -13.01 12.58
CA VAL A 139 -10.95 -13.07 13.93
C VAL A 139 -9.45 -12.85 13.88
N SER A 140 -8.77 -13.32 12.83
CA SER A 140 -7.31 -13.18 12.72
C SER A 140 -6.85 -11.77 12.32
N PHE A 141 -7.66 -11.02 11.54
CA PHE A 141 -7.26 -9.71 11.05
C PHE A 141 -7.91 -8.54 11.81
N PHE A 142 -9.13 -8.69 12.31
CA PHE A 142 -9.87 -7.57 12.91
C PHE A 142 -9.22 -7.05 14.21
N PRO A 143 -8.84 -7.90 15.20
CA PRO A 143 -8.18 -7.41 16.42
C PRO A 143 -6.81 -6.78 16.15
N PRO A 144 -5.89 -7.37 15.35
CA PRO A 144 -4.66 -6.69 14.97
C PRO A 144 -4.91 -5.38 14.24
N ALA A 145 -5.89 -5.31 13.33
CA ALA A 145 -6.21 -4.07 12.63
C ALA A 145 -6.64 -2.96 13.60
N LEU A 146 -7.43 -3.27 14.64
CA LEU A 146 -7.77 -2.32 15.69
C LEU A 146 -6.54 -1.87 16.49
N TYR A 147 -5.68 -2.82 16.89
CA TYR A 147 -4.47 -2.48 17.62
C TYR A 147 -3.52 -1.60 16.80
N PHE A 148 -3.24 -2.00 15.56
CA PHE A 148 -2.33 -1.28 14.67
C PHE A 148 -2.90 0.07 14.20
N GLY A 149 -4.23 0.18 14.08
CA GLY A 149 -4.89 1.42 13.69
C GLY A 149 -5.05 2.44 14.81
N LEU A 150 -5.10 2.01 16.08
CA LEU A 150 -5.42 2.89 17.21
C LEU A 150 -4.28 3.09 18.21
N PHE A 151 -3.41 2.10 18.39
CA PHE A 151 -2.42 2.10 19.47
C PHE A 151 -0.98 2.00 18.97
N HIS A 152 -0.72 1.18 17.95
CA HIS A 152 0.64 1.01 17.45
C HIS A 152 1.22 2.33 16.93
N GLN A 153 2.46 2.64 17.33
CA GLN A 153 3.17 3.88 16.97
C GLN A 153 2.47 5.19 17.41
N LYS A 154 1.48 5.14 18.31
CA LYS A 154 0.84 6.35 18.86
C LYS A 154 1.80 7.22 19.67
N GLY A 155 2.77 6.61 20.35
CA GLY A 155 3.66 7.30 21.29
C GLY A 155 4.53 8.40 20.64
N THR A 156 4.99 8.22 19.40
CA THR A 156 5.76 9.26 18.70
C THR A 156 4.90 10.48 18.37
N ILE A 157 3.62 10.28 18.06
CA ILE A 157 2.66 11.37 17.81
C ILE A 157 2.37 12.11 19.13
N GLU A 158 2.06 11.38 20.20
CA GLU A 158 1.78 12.00 21.52
C GLU A 158 2.99 12.75 22.08
N ALA A 159 4.20 12.23 21.89
CA ALA A 159 5.42 12.91 22.29
C ALA A 159 5.61 14.24 21.54
N MET A 160 5.36 14.25 20.22
CA MET A 160 5.43 15.48 19.42
C MET A 160 4.36 16.49 19.84
N ASP A 161 3.13 16.04 20.10
CA ASP A 161 2.04 16.90 20.59
C ASP A 161 2.37 17.53 21.95
N TYR A 162 2.96 16.76 22.87
CA TYR A 162 3.41 17.26 24.17
C TYR A 162 4.51 18.32 24.02
N LEU A 163 5.59 17.99 23.30
CA LEU A 163 6.72 18.90 23.07
C LEU A 163 6.26 20.21 22.44
N ALA A 164 5.35 20.12 21.48
CA ALA A 164 4.88 21.28 20.75
C ALA A 164 4.00 22.20 21.64
N LYS A 165 3.23 21.65 22.59
CA LYS A 165 2.50 22.44 23.60
C LYS A 165 3.45 23.13 24.60
N GLU A 166 4.49 22.42 25.04
CA GLU A 166 5.49 22.98 25.96
C GLU A 166 6.26 24.15 25.33
N LEU A 167 6.60 24.04 24.05
CA LEU A 167 7.27 25.11 23.29
C LEU A 167 6.41 26.36 23.11
N GLU A 168 5.09 26.21 22.95
CA GLU A 168 4.15 27.35 22.90
C GLU A 168 4.02 28.06 24.24
N GLN A 169 4.07 27.32 25.35
CA GLN A 169 3.95 27.90 26.70
C GLN A 169 5.25 28.57 27.17
N ARG A 170 6.41 28.14 26.68
CA ARG A 170 7.74 28.63 27.09
C ARG A 170 8.60 29.04 25.88
N PRO A 171 8.18 30.05 25.11
CA PRO A 171 8.89 30.44 23.89
C PRO A 171 10.33 30.85 24.21
N GLY A 172 11.29 30.23 23.51
CA GLY A 172 12.72 30.55 23.60
C GLY A 172 13.47 30.04 24.83
N ARG A 173 12.81 29.30 25.75
CA ARG A 173 13.46 28.75 26.96
C ARG A 173 13.73 27.24 26.92
N THR A 174 13.25 26.56 25.89
CA THR A 174 13.33 25.09 25.79
C THR A 174 14.09 24.70 24.53
N THR A 175 15.14 23.89 24.68
CA THR A 175 15.85 23.25 23.58
C THR A 175 15.51 21.77 23.57
N VAL A 176 15.20 21.22 22.40
CA VAL A 176 14.82 19.80 22.23
C VAL A 176 15.83 19.15 21.31
N ALA A 177 16.47 18.08 21.77
CA ALA A 177 17.42 17.30 21.00
C ALA A 177 16.84 15.92 20.68
N PHE A 178 16.77 15.58 19.39
CA PHE A 178 16.34 14.27 18.91
C PHE A 178 17.56 13.37 18.68
N LEU A 179 17.74 12.36 19.53
CA LEU A 179 18.80 11.35 19.38
C LEU A 179 18.29 10.14 18.59
N MET A 180 17.79 10.39 17.38
CA MET A 180 17.17 9.40 16.50
C MET A 180 17.30 9.82 15.03
N PRO A 181 17.05 8.92 14.06
CA PRO A 181 17.02 9.28 12.64
C PRO A 181 16.01 10.41 12.34
N CYS A 182 16.32 11.21 11.32
CA CYS A 182 15.56 12.41 10.94
C CYS A 182 14.08 12.19 10.53
N HIS A 183 13.64 10.95 10.42
CA HIS A 183 12.30 10.55 9.95
C HIS A 183 11.54 9.70 10.99
N SER A 184 12.04 9.62 12.23
CA SER A 184 11.44 8.81 13.30
C SER A 184 10.25 9.50 14.00
N THR A 185 10.16 10.82 13.92
CA THR A 185 9.04 11.60 14.45
C THR A 185 8.42 12.46 13.34
N PRO A 186 7.08 12.58 13.30
CA PRO A 186 6.44 13.48 12.35
C PRO A 186 6.80 14.92 12.68
N PHE A 187 7.27 15.67 11.68
CA PHE A 187 7.69 17.07 11.85
C PHE A 187 6.53 18.07 11.71
N TYR A 188 5.29 17.60 11.52
CA TYR A 188 4.18 18.46 11.16
C TYR A 188 3.39 18.93 12.38
N ARG A 189 3.31 20.26 12.53
CA ARG A 189 2.12 20.98 12.98
C ARG A 189 1.54 21.73 11.78
#